data_AF-A0A3D4Y1M9-F1
#
_entry.id   AF-A0A3D4Y1M9-F1
#
_cell.length_a   1.000
_cell.length_b   1.000
_cell.length_c   1.000
_cell.angle_alpha   90.00
_cell.angle_beta   90.00
_cell.angle_gamma   90.00
#
_symmetry.space_group_name_H-M   'P 1'
#
loop_
_entity.id
_entity.type
_entity.pdbx_description
1 polymer ?
#
loop_
_entity_poly.entity_id
_entity_poly.type
_entity_poly.pdbx_seq_one_letter_code
_entity_poly.pdbx_strand_id
1 'polypeptide(L)'
;MANDNFFKGFDPANMPSLDLSHTISLASGIQAQIDESNRRTQQIGEEAYKNRQKMQQALEQTAINTAETNTQLQETNTRLEKIIDSQQEYIDLLKNQLTVQQQQLDLDEKQLSILKNIFASGEDGVVVEKEIMKLIQEQIDSNHPLWDYVKDKGGDLAVAGITAGTPVIYAAIKQYLASKGIILL
;
A
#
# COMPACT_ATOMS: atom_id res chain seq x y z
N MET A 1 -23.40 71.88 99.11
CA MET A 1 -23.26 70.61 99.87
C MET A 1 -23.77 69.49 98.99
N ALA A 2 -22.94 68.46 98.85
CA ALA A 2 -23.03 67.36 97.89
C ALA A 2 -24.22 66.43 98.14
N ASN A 3 -24.64 65.71 97.10
CA ASN A 3 -25.00 64.31 97.28
C ASN A 3 -24.72 63.52 96.00
N ASP A 4 -23.45 63.13 95.86
CA ASP A 4 -22.96 62.09 94.96
C ASP A 4 -23.60 60.75 95.37
N ASN A 5 -24.80 60.47 94.86
CA ASN A 5 -25.52 59.22 95.15
C ASN A 5 -25.89 58.42 93.89
N PHE A 6 -25.33 58.74 92.72
CA PHE A 6 -25.59 57.95 91.52
C PHE A 6 -24.94 56.55 91.56
N PHE A 7 -23.94 56.34 92.43
CA PHE A 7 -23.16 55.09 92.51
C PHE A 7 -23.32 54.29 93.82
N LYS A 8 -24.21 54.69 94.75
CA LYS A 8 -24.30 54.07 96.08
C LYS A 8 -24.98 52.70 96.16
N GLY A 9 -25.45 52.14 95.03
CA GLY A 9 -26.07 50.81 94.97
C GLY A 9 -25.26 49.75 94.22
N PHE A 10 -24.04 50.09 93.76
CA PHE A 10 -23.22 49.15 92.99
C PHE A 10 -22.27 48.41 93.94
N ASP A 11 -22.69 47.23 94.41
CA ASP A 11 -21.87 46.31 95.19
C ASP A 11 -21.22 45.27 94.25
N PRO A 12 -19.94 45.44 93.86
CA PRO A 12 -19.26 44.47 92.99
C PRO A 12 -19.11 43.08 93.64
N ALA A 13 -19.35 42.93 94.95
CA ALA A 13 -19.29 41.64 95.64
C ALA A 13 -20.59 40.79 95.51
N ASN A 14 -21.69 41.37 94.99
CA ASN A 14 -23.00 40.71 94.87
C ASN A 14 -23.50 40.57 93.42
N MET A 15 -22.62 40.69 92.42
CA MET A 15 -22.98 40.34 91.04
C MET A 15 -23.20 38.84 90.91
N PRO A 16 -24.25 38.38 90.19
CA PRO A 16 -24.35 36.99 89.76
C PRO A 16 -23.07 36.62 89.01
N SER A 17 -22.41 35.52 89.39
CA SER A 17 -21.26 35.01 88.65
C SER A 17 -21.70 34.76 87.21
N LEU A 18 -21.15 35.53 86.28
CA LEU A 18 -21.48 35.42 84.87
C LEU A 18 -20.99 34.05 84.38
N ASP A 19 -21.89 33.08 84.21
CA ASP A 19 -21.55 31.76 83.67
C ASP A 19 -21.34 31.87 82.16
N LEU A 20 -20.07 32.02 81.77
CA LEU A 20 -19.65 32.11 80.38
C LEU A 20 -19.44 30.74 79.72
N SER A 21 -19.64 29.64 80.44
CA SER A 21 -19.33 28.29 79.94
C SER A 21 -20.11 27.94 78.69
N HIS A 22 -21.40 28.31 78.63
CA HIS A 22 -22.24 28.14 77.43
C HIS A 22 -21.75 28.98 76.25
N THR A 23 -21.36 30.23 76.49
CA THR A 23 -20.83 31.13 75.45
C THR A 23 -19.47 30.66 74.93
N ILE A 24 -18.60 30.16 75.82
CA ILE A 24 -17.30 29.59 75.48
C ILE A 24 -17.47 28.31 74.64
N SER A 25 -18.43 27.44 75.00
CA SER A 25 -18.76 26.22 74.24
C SER A 25 -19.37 26.51 72.87
N LEU A 26 -20.16 27.57 72.73
CA LEU A 26 -20.72 27.98 71.43
C LEU A 26 -19.63 28.61 70.55
N ALA A 27 -18.78 29.47 71.12
CA ALA A 27 -17.66 30.08 70.41
C ALA A 27 -16.66 29.04 69.90
N SER A 28 -16.35 28.02 70.71
CA SER A 28 -15.45 26.92 70.28
C SER A 28 -16.07 26.05 69.18
N GLY A 29 -17.37 25.77 69.24
CA GLY A 29 -18.09 25.07 68.17
C GLY A 29 -18.12 25.84 66.85
N ILE A 30 -18.33 27.16 66.91
CA ILE A 30 -18.28 28.05 65.74
C ILE A 30 -16.86 28.09 65.15
N GLN A 31 -15.83 28.19 65.99
CA GLN A 31 -14.44 28.19 65.52
C GLN A 31 -14.08 26.88 64.81
N ALA A 32 -14.46 25.73 65.39
CA ALA A 32 -14.24 24.42 64.75
C ALA A 32 -14.98 24.31 63.40
N GLN A 33 -16.19 24.86 63.30
CA GLN A 33 -16.95 24.88 62.05
C GLN A 33 -16.29 25.78 60.99
N ILE A 34 -15.75 26.93 61.38
CA ILE A 34 -15.01 27.84 60.49
C ILE A 34 -13.72 27.17 59.99
N ASP A 35 -12.97 26.52 60.88
CA ASP A 35 -11.73 25.82 60.52
C ASP A 35 -12.00 24.65 59.56
N GLU A 36 -13.06 23.89 59.81
CA GLU A 36 -13.50 22.81 58.93
C GLU A 36 -13.99 23.33 57.57
N SER A 37 -14.71 24.46 57.54
CA SER A 37 -15.14 25.13 56.31
C SER A 37 -13.95 25.61 55.49
N ASN A 38 -12.94 26.19 56.15
CA ASN A 38 -11.72 26.66 55.52
C ASN A 38 -10.92 25.50 54.93
N ARG A 39 -10.79 24.38 55.66
CA ARG A 39 -10.17 23.15 55.14
C ARG A 39 -10.87 22.60 53.91
N ARG A 40 -12.21 22.49 53.93
CA ARG A 40 -12.98 22.04 52.78
C ARG A 40 -12.82 22.96 51.57
N THR A 41 -12.81 24.27 51.80
CA THR A 41 -12.61 25.26 50.72
C THR A 41 -11.23 25.11 50.08
N GLN A 42 -10.19 24.91 50.89
CA GLN A 42 -8.82 24.64 50.40
C GLN A 42 -8.76 23.33 49.59
N GLN A 43 -9.36 22.25 50.08
CA GLN A 43 -9.41 20.96 49.36
C GLN A 43 -10.11 21.08 48.02
N ILE A 44 -11.27 21.76 47.96
CA ILE A 44 -12.00 22.00 46.70
C ILE A 44 -11.13 22.82 45.73
N GLY A 45 -10.41 23.83 46.22
CA GLY A 45 -9.49 24.62 45.41
C GLY A 45 -8.34 23.79 44.83
N GLU A 46 -7.72 22.94 45.65
CA GLU A 46 -6.67 22.02 45.22
C GLU A 46 -7.16 20.98 44.21
N GLU A 47 -8.33 20.38 44.44
CA GLU A 47 -8.95 19.42 43.53
C GLU A 47 -9.31 20.08 42.20
N ALA A 48 -9.91 21.28 42.22
CA ALA A 48 -10.21 22.03 41.01
C ALA A 48 -8.94 22.40 40.22
N TYR A 49 -7.85 22.73 40.92
CA TYR A 49 -6.56 22.98 40.29
C TYR A 49 -5.97 21.71 39.65
N LYS A 50 -5.91 20.60 40.40
CA LYS A 50 -5.46 19.29 39.89
C LYS A 50 -6.29 18.82 38.69
N ASN A 51 -7.62 18.99 38.76
CA ASN A 51 -8.52 18.63 37.66
C ASN A 51 -8.27 19.49 36.40
N ARG A 52 -8.04 20.80 36.56
CA ARG A 52 -7.66 21.66 35.43
C ARG A 52 -6.33 21.25 34.79
N GLN A 53 -5.32 20.91 35.60
CA GLN A 53 -4.05 20.43 35.07
C GLN A 53 -4.22 19.13 34.28
N LYS A 54 -4.96 18.15 34.82
CA LYS A 54 -5.27 16.91 34.11
C LYS A 54 -6.01 17.16 32.80
N MET A 55 -6.96 18.08 32.81
CA MET A 55 -7.71 18.45 31.60
C MET A 55 -6.82 19.11 30.56
N GLN A 56 -5.92 20.02 30.96
CA GLN A 56 -4.95 20.63 30.04
C GLN A 56 -4.03 19.58 29.43
N GLN A 57 -3.50 18.67 30.23
CA GLN A 57 -2.66 17.56 29.74
C GLN A 57 -3.43 16.66 28.77
N ALA A 58 -4.69 16.32 29.07
CA ALA A 58 -5.52 15.52 28.17
C ALA A 58 -5.81 16.22 26.84
N LEU A 59 -6.04 17.54 26.86
CA LEU A 59 -6.21 18.35 25.65
C LEU A 59 -4.92 18.42 24.82
N GLU A 60 -3.78 18.64 25.47
CA GLU A 60 -2.47 18.67 24.81
C GLU A 60 -2.16 17.32 24.17
N GLN A 61 -2.36 16.22 24.88
CA GLN A 61 -2.18 14.88 24.34
C GLN A 61 -3.15 14.59 23.19
N THR A 62 -4.39 15.06 23.27
CA THR A 62 -5.37 14.92 22.17
C THR A 62 -4.91 15.68 20.93
N ALA A 63 -4.41 16.90 21.10
CA ALA A 63 -3.89 17.70 19.99
C ALA A 63 -2.65 17.05 19.35
N ILE A 64 -1.71 16.55 20.15
CA ILE A 64 -0.52 15.82 19.68
C ILE A 64 -0.95 14.57 18.90
N ASN A 65 -1.77 13.71 19.50
CA ASN A 65 -2.24 12.48 18.86
C ASN A 65 -2.97 12.77 17.54
N THR A 66 -3.76 13.85 17.49
CA THR A 66 -4.46 14.27 16.27
C THR A 66 -3.48 14.75 15.19
N ALA A 67 -2.49 15.55 15.56
CA ALA A 67 -1.46 16.03 14.64
C ALA A 67 -0.61 14.89 14.08
N GLU A 68 -0.21 13.95 14.94
CA GLU A 68 0.54 12.74 14.54
C GLU A 68 -0.28 11.88 13.59
N THR A 69 -1.56 11.63 13.92
CA THR A 69 -2.47 10.85 13.06
C THR A 69 -2.63 11.50 11.69
N ASN A 70 -2.82 12.82 11.65
CA ASN A 70 -2.94 13.55 10.37
C ASN A 70 -1.65 13.48 9.55
N THR A 71 -0.50 13.57 10.20
CA THR A 71 0.80 13.43 9.53
C THR A 71 0.96 12.03 8.94
N GLN A 72 0.63 10.99 9.71
CA GLN A 72 0.69 9.61 9.24
C GLN A 72 -0.28 9.34 8.09
N LEU A 73 -1.49 9.94 8.13
CA LEU A 73 -2.45 9.87 7.04
C LEU A 73 -1.90 10.53 5.77
N GLN A 74 -1.27 11.71 5.89
CA GLN A 74 -0.64 12.39 4.76
C GLN A 74 0.51 11.59 4.16
N GLU A 75 1.37 10.99 4.98
CA GLU A 75 2.44 10.10 4.52
C GLU A 75 1.88 8.86 3.81
N THR A 76 0.80 8.29 4.34
CA THR A 76 0.13 7.14 3.74
C THR A 76 -0.46 7.49 2.39
N ASN A 77 -1.14 8.65 2.27
CA ASN A 77 -1.69 9.12 1.00
C ASN A 77 -0.57 9.36 -0.04
N THR A 78 0.53 9.99 0.36
CA THR A 78 1.70 10.17 -0.52
C THR A 78 2.26 8.84 -1.01
N ARG A 79 2.28 7.80 -0.17
CA ARG A 79 2.73 6.45 -0.57
C ARG A 79 1.74 5.79 -1.53
N LEU A 80 0.44 5.96 -1.30
CA LEU A 80 -0.61 5.45 -2.18
C LEU A 80 -0.55 6.09 -3.57
N GLU A 81 -0.36 7.41 -3.64
CA GLU A 81 -0.18 8.13 -4.91
C GLU A 81 0.99 7.55 -5.73
N LYS A 82 2.15 7.33 -5.09
CA LYS A 82 3.30 6.68 -5.75
C LYS A 82 3.01 5.27 -6.25
N ILE A 83 2.23 4.49 -5.50
CA ILE A 83 1.83 3.14 -5.92
C ILE A 83 0.91 3.22 -7.13
N ILE A 84 -0.04 4.16 -7.15
CA ILE A 84 -0.97 4.38 -8.26
C ILE A 84 -0.18 4.77 -9.52
N ASP A 85 0.76 5.71 -9.42
CA ASP A 85 1.60 6.12 -10.55
C ASP A 85 2.41 4.94 -11.10
N SER A 86 3.04 4.16 -10.23
CA SER A 86 3.79 2.96 -10.64
C SER A 86 2.91 1.89 -11.28
N GLN A 87 1.69 1.70 -10.77
CA GLN A 87 0.71 0.79 -11.37
C GLN A 87 0.27 1.27 -12.76
N GLN A 88 0.10 2.58 -12.94
CA GLN A 88 -0.26 3.17 -14.22
C GLN A 88 0.85 2.97 -15.26
N GLU A 89 2.11 3.21 -14.89
CA GLU A 89 3.26 2.93 -15.75
C GLU A 89 3.33 1.46 -16.17
N TYR A 90 3.07 0.55 -15.23
CA TYR A 90 3.05 -0.88 -15.51
C TYR A 90 1.91 -1.29 -16.46
N ILE A 91 0.71 -0.71 -16.29
CA ILE A 91 -0.42 -0.93 -17.21
C ILE A 91 -0.06 -0.49 -18.63
N ASP A 92 0.60 0.66 -18.78
CA ASP A 92 0.97 1.17 -20.09
C ASP A 92 2.07 0.32 -20.76
N LEU A 93 3.01 -0.22 -19.98
CA LEU A 93 3.95 -1.23 -20.45
C LEU A 93 3.24 -2.48 -20.97
N LEU A 94 2.26 -3.01 -20.22
CA LEU A 94 1.48 -4.18 -20.62
C LEU A 94 0.69 -3.94 -21.91
N LYS A 95 0.06 -2.77 -22.06
CA LYS A 95 -0.63 -2.39 -23.30
C LYS A 95 0.31 -2.33 -24.50
N ASN A 96 1.51 -1.78 -24.30
CA ASN A 96 2.52 -1.74 -25.36
C ASN A 96 2.97 -3.14 -25.76
N GLN A 97 3.22 -4.02 -24.79
CA GLN A 97 3.56 -5.42 -25.05
C GLN A 97 2.45 -6.14 -25.83
N LEU A 98 1.19 -5.94 -25.45
CA LEU A 98 0.04 -6.51 -26.16
C LEU A 98 -0.04 -6.00 -27.61
N THR A 99 0.22 -4.71 -27.82
CA THR A 99 0.22 -4.11 -29.16
C THR A 99 1.30 -4.73 -30.05
N VAL A 100 2.51 -4.89 -29.53
CA VAL A 100 3.62 -5.54 -30.24
C VAL A 100 3.30 -7.00 -30.55
N GLN A 101 2.74 -7.74 -29.59
CA GLN A 101 2.34 -9.13 -29.81
C GLN A 101 1.25 -9.26 -30.88
N GLN A 102 0.27 -8.37 -30.88
CA GLN A 102 -0.77 -8.36 -31.91
C GLN A 102 -0.18 -8.09 -33.29
N GLN A 103 0.73 -7.12 -33.41
CA GLN A 103 1.42 -6.83 -34.67
C GLN A 103 2.24 -8.03 -35.15
N GLN A 104 2.88 -8.75 -34.24
CA GLN A 104 3.62 -9.97 -34.57
C GLN A 104 2.67 -11.06 -35.07
N LEU A 105 1.55 -11.30 -34.40
CA LEU A 105 0.54 -12.28 -34.83
C LEU A 105 0.01 -11.95 -36.23
N ASP A 106 -0.31 -10.69 -36.50
CA ASP A 106 -0.79 -10.26 -37.83
C ASP A 106 0.27 -10.49 -38.92
N LEU A 107 1.56 -10.34 -38.60
CA LEU A 107 2.66 -10.66 -39.50
C LEU A 107 2.78 -12.17 -39.72
N ASP A 108 2.74 -12.96 -38.64
CA ASP A 108 2.84 -14.41 -38.68
C ASP A 108 1.68 -15.02 -39.49
N GLU A 109 0.46 -14.50 -39.34
CA GLU A 109 -0.71 -14.94 -40.11
C GLU A 109 -0.55 -14.65 -41.61
N LYS A 110 0.00 -13.48 -41.97
CA LYS A 110 0.30 -13.15 -43.38
C LYS A 110 1.37 -14.07 -43.95
N GLN A 111 2.44 -14.32 -43.19
CA GLN A 111 3.50 -15.25 -43.59
C GLN A 111 2.95 -16.67 -43.77
N LEU A 112 2.11 -17.14 -42.84
CA LEU A 112 1.44 -18.43 -42.92
C LEU A 112 0.52 -18.53 -44.15
N SER A 113 -0.21 -17.46 -44.49
CA SER A 113 -1.04 -17.42 -45.69
C SER A 113 -0.21 -17.54 -46.97
N ILE A 114 0.92 -16.83 -47.05
CA ILE A 114 1.85 -16.94 -48.19
C ILE A 114 2.36 -18.37 -48.33
N LEU A 115 2.83 -18.97 -47.23
CA LEU A 115 3.29 -20.35 -47.21
C LEU A 115 2.19 -21.31 -47.67
N LYS A 116 0.98 -21.22 -47.11
CA LYS A 116 -0.16 -22.04 -47.53
C LYS A 116 -0.44 -21.93 -49.03
N ASN A 117 -0.42 -20.72 -49.58
CA ASN A 117 -0.67 -20.51 -51.01
C ASN A 117 0.40 -21.16 -51.89
N ILE A 118 1.67 -21.12 -51.47
CA ILE A 118 2.78 -21.76 -52.20
C ILE A 118 2.63 -23.30 -52.21
N PHE A 119 2.19 -23.89 -51.09
CA PHE A 119 2.09 -25.35 -50.95
C PHE A 119 0.71 -25.92 -51.33
N ALA A 120 -0.30 -25.08 -51.62
CA ALA A 120 -1.66 -25.52 -51.92
C ALA A 120 -1.87 -26.04 -53.35
N SER A 121 -1.05 -25.65 -54.33
CA SER A 121 -1.13 -26.25 -55.67
C SER A 121 -0.35 -27.56 -55.68
N GLY A 122 -1.04 -28.69 -55.87
CA GLY A 122 -0.42 -30.01 -55.78
C GLY A 122 0.74 -30.25 -56.76
N GLU A 123 0.79 -29.52 -57.88
CA GLU A 123 1.85 -29.63 -58.87
C GLU A 123 3.03 -28.67 -58.59
N ASP A 124 2.78 -27.41 -58.19
CA ASP A 124 3.88 -26.49 -57.80
C ASP A 124 4.43 -26.82 -56.42
N GLY A 125 3.62 -27.33 -55.49
CA GLY A 125 4.04 -27.73 -54.15
C GLY A 125 5.13 -28.80 -54.17
N VAL A 126 5.03 -29.78 -55.08
CA VAL A 126 6.07 -30.80 -55.27
C VAL A 126 7.36 -30.21 -55.87
N VAL A 127 7.26 -29.20 -56.73
CA VAL A 127 8.41 -28.48 -57.29
C VAL A 127 9.10 -27.65 -56.19
N VAL A 128 8.31 -26.95 -55.38
CA VAL A 128 8.77 -26.19 -54.21
C VAL A 128 9.48 -27.12 -53.21
N GLU A 129 8.87 -28.26 -52.86
CA GLU A 129 9.49 -29.26 -51.99
C GLU A 129 10.85 -29.74 -52.51
N LYS A 130 10.97 -29.98 -53.82
CA LYS A 130 12.24 -30.40 -54.43
C LYS A 130 13.31 -29.31 -54.37
N GLU A 131 12.94 -28.05 -54.63
CA GLU A 131 13.85 -26.92 -54.49
C GLU A 131 14.31 -26.73 -53.04
N ILE A 132 13.39 -26.82 -52.07
CA ILE A 132 13.72 -26.75 -50.63
C ILE A 132 14.61 -27.92 -50.22
N MET A 133 14.31 -29.15 -50.65
CA MET A 133 15.16 -30.30 -50.33
C MET A 133 16.58 -30.17 -50.90
N LYS A 134 16.74 -29.53 -52.06
CA LYS A 134 18.06 -29.23 -52.61
C LYS A 134 18.83 -28.24 -51.73
N LEU A 135 18.17 -27.18 -51.27
CA LEU A 135 18.77 -26.21 -50.33
C LEU A 135 19.14 -26.83 -48.99
N ILE A 136 18.38 -27.83 -48.54
CA ILE A 136 18.71 -28.63 -47.36
C ILE A 136 19.94 -29.49 -47.63
N GLN A 137 20.03 -30.14 -48.80
CA GLN A 137 21.19 -30.93 -49.21
C GLN A 137 22.48 -30.12 -49.32
N GLU A 138 22.37 -28.82 -49.60
CA GLU A 138 23.50 -27.88 -49.59
C GLU A 138 24.00 -27.57 -48.17
N GLN A 139 23.15 -27.74 -47.15
CA GLN A 139 23.49 -27.51 -45.74
C GLN A 139 23.88 -28.79 -45.00
N ILE A 140 23.17 -29.89 -45.26
CA ILE A 140 23.39 -31.20 -44.68
C ILE A 140 23.32 -32.27 -45.76
N ASP A 141 24.41 -33.00 -45.97
CA ASP A 141 24.46 -34.05 -46.98
C ASP A 141 23.78 -35.34 -46.50
N SER A 142 23.76 -36.36 -47.35
CA SER A 142 23.13 -37.65 -47.02
C SER A 142 23.80 -38.44 -45.89
N ASN A 143 24.98 -38.01 -45.44
CA ASN A 143 25.73 -38.65 -44.36
C ASN A 143 25.51 -37.94 -43.02
N HIS A 144 24.82 -36.80 -43.02
CA HIS A 144 24.56 -36.02 -41.82
C HIS A 144 23.57 -36.76 -40.90
N PRO A 145 23.79 -36.79 -39.57
CA PRO A 145 22.90 -37.48 -38.63
C PRO A 145 21.44 -36.99 -38.65
N LEU A 146 21.21 -35.77 -39.16
CA LEU A 146 19.88 -35.18 -39.33
C LEU A 146 19.26 -35.44 -40.72
N TRP A 147 19.98 -36.05 -41.66
CA TRP A 147 19.48 -36.28 -43.01
C TRP A 147 18.28 -37.22 -43.04
N ASP A 148 18.36 -38.32 -42.30
CA ASP A 148 17.27 -39.28 -42.18
C ASP A 148 16.02 -38.64 -41.56
N TYR A 149 16.22 -37.62 -40.71
CA TYR A 149 15.16 -36.83 -40.12
C TYR A 149 14.51 -35.86 -41.12
N VAL A 150 15.30 -35.19 -41.96
CA VAL A 150 14.76 -34.19 -42.91
C VAL A 150 14.20 -34.80 -44.20
N LYS A 151 14.71 -35.96 -44.62
CA LYS A 151 14.24 -36.65 -45.83
C LYS A 151 12.90 -37.37 -45.64
N ASP A 152 12.52 -37.66 -44.38
CA ASP A 152 11.28 -38.36 -44.06
C ASP A 152 10.08 -37.41 -44.22
N LYS A 153 9.21 -37.75 -45.18
CA LYS A 153 8.02 -36.97 -45.53
C LYS A 153 6.78 -37.32 -44.68
N GLY A 154 6.89 -38.33 -43.81
CA GLY A 154 5.78 -38.90 -43.05
C GLY A 154 5.41 -38.19 -41.75
N GLY A 155 6.27 -37.30 -41.24
CA GLY A 155 6.00 -36.59 -39.97
C GLY A 155 6.03 -37.48 -38.72
N ASP A 156 6.43 -38.76 -38.83
CA ASP A 156 6.66 -39.66 -37.69
C ASP A 156 7.96 -39.28 -36.98
N LEU A 157 7.90 -38.19 -36.21
CA LEU A 157 9.08 -37.55 -35.62
C LEU A 157 9.10 -37.74 -34.10
N ALA A 158 10.18 -38.32 -33.59
CA ALA A 158 10.53 -38.19 -32.17
C ALA A 158 10.86 -36.72 -31.86
N VAL A 159 10.39 -36.19 -30.72
CA VAL A 159 10.57 -34.79 -30.27
C VAL A 159 12.03 -34.30 -30.37
N ALA A 160 13.00 -35.19 -30.14
CA ALA A 160 14.43 -34.88 -30.23
C ALA A 160 14.90 -34.50 -31.66
N GLY A 161 14.32 -35.12 -32.68
CA GLY A 161 14.61 -34.78 -34.07
C GLY A 161 14.05 -33.41 -34.46
N ILE A 162 12.85 -33.06 -33.97
CA ILE A 162 12.20 -31.76 -34.22
C ILE A 162 13.09 -30.62 -33.73
N THR A 163 13.59 -30.73 -32.51
CA THR A 163 14.46 -29.69 -31.94
C THR A 163 15.75 -29.48 -32.75
N ALA A 164 16.32 -30.54 -33.32
CA ALA A 164 17.59 -30.47 -34.04
C ALA A 164 17.44 -30.12 -35.55
N GLY A 165 16.39 -30.59 -36.22
CA GLY A 165 16.20 -30.38 -37.65
C GLY A 165 15.39 -29.12 -38.01
N THR A 166 14.58 -28.60 -37.10
CA THR A 166 13.78 -27.38 -37.34
C THR A 166 14.61 -26.18 -37.81
N PRO A 167 15.80 -25.89 -37.22
CA PRO A 167 16.64 -24.79 -37.71
C PRO A 167 17.08 -24.93 -39.17
N VAL A 168 17.43 -26.15 -39.60
CA VAL A 168 17.90 -26.44 -40.97
C VAL A 168 16.75 -26.29 -41.98
N ILE A 169 15.58 -26.85 -41.64
CA ILE A 169 14.38 -26.76 -42.47
C ILE A 169 13.93 -25.29 -42.58
N TYR A 170 13.91 -24.56 -41.46
CA TYR A 170 13.54 -23.15 -41.43
C TYR A 170 14.49 -22.28 -42.27
N ALA A 171 15.80 -22.51 -42.16
CA ALA A 171 16.80 -21.80 -42.96
C ALA A 171 16.62 -22.05 -44.46
N ALA A 172 16.36 -23.29 -44.88
CA ALA A 172 16.11 -23.62 -46.28
C ALA A 172 14.82 -22.99 -46.82
N ILE A 173 13.73 -22.99 -46.04
CA ILE A 173 12.48 -22.30 -46.40
C ILE A 173 12.72 -20.79 -46.54
N LYS A 174 13.46 -20.18 -45.60
CA LYS A 174 13.80 -18.75 -45.64
C LYS A 174 14.63 -18.40 -46.88
N GLN A 175 15.62 -19.23 -47.21
CA GLN A 175 16.46 -19.05 -48.39
C GLN A 175 15.68 -19.25 -49.70
N TYR A 176 14.79 -20.25 -49.74
CA TYR A 176 13.89 -20.46 -50.86
C TYR A 176 13.00 -19.23 -51.11
N LEU A 177 12.33 -18.74 -50.07
CA LEU A 177 11.44 -17.58 -50.20
C LEU A 177 12.20 -16.32 -50.61
N ALA A 178 13.40 -16.11 -50.05
CA ALA A 178 14.27 -15.01 -50.46
C ALA A 178 14.62 -15.08 -51.96
N SER A 179 14.84 -16.28 -52.51
CA SER A 179 15.06 -16.47 -53.95
C SER A 179 13.85 -16.11 -54.83
N LYS A 180 12.64 -16.15 -54.26
CA LYS A 180 11.39 -15.74 -54.90
C LYS A 180 11.01 -14.28 -54.59
N GLY A 181 11.90 -13.51 -53.93
CA GLY A 181 11.66 -12.12 -53.53
C GLY A 181 10.75 -11.95 -52.31
N ILE A 182 10.47 -13.02 -51.57
CA ILE A 182 9.63 -13.03 -50.36
C ILE A 182 10.55 -13.06 -49.14
N ILE A 183 10.48 -12.04 -48.29
CA ILE A 183 11.30 -11.96 -47.08
C ILE A 183 10.47 -12.43 -45.88
N LEU A 184 10.84 -13.57 -45.30
CA LEU A 184 10.43 -13.93 -43.94
C LEU A 184 11.26 -13.09 -42.96
N LEU A 185 10.58 -12.16 -42.28
CA LEU A 185 11.11 -11.45 -41.13
C LEU A 185 11.20 -12.40 -39.95
#